data_AF-A0A428YCX4-F1
#
_entry.id   AF-A0A428YCX4-F1
#
_cell.length_a   1.000
_cell.length_b   1.000
_cell.length_c   1.000
_cell.angle_alpha   90.00
_cell.angle_beta   90.00
_cell.angle_gamma   90.00
#
_symmetry.space_group_name_H-M   'P 1'
#
loop_
_entity.id
_entity.type
_entity.pdbx_description
1 polymer ?
#
loop_
_entity_poly.entity_id
_entity_poly.type
_entity_poly.pdbx_seq_one_letter_code
_entity_poly.pdbx_strand_id
1 'polypeptide(L)'
;MTTARAELLKLVTLPALALTVGLTWGLTALLALVADDADPIPYVRAGFLVLGVLAASSEYEGGQLRTTLLGVPRRARLQLAKALVLALVTTPVAVVTVLIAGTGDAAYLVLITLLAGGVATVLRHALAGVVVVLGYYYVLGPFVRDRFDDGLWLPAAWTLVILLAAAAAVVRRDA
;
A
#
# COMPACT_ATOMS: atom_id res chain seq x y z
N MET A 1 -23.49 10.99 -0.66
CA MET A 1 -22.52 9.87 -0.52
C MET A 1 -21.29 10.39 0.20
N THR A 2 -20.79 9.69 1.22
CA THR A 2 -19.57 10.09 1.93
C THR A 2 -18.33 9.71 1.12
N THR A 3 -17.28 10.52 1.18
CA THR A 3 -16.00 10.28 0.47
C THR A 3 -15.42 8.90 0.76
N ALA A 4 -15.49 8.45 2.02
CA ALA A 4 -15.01 7.13 2.43
C ALA A 4 -15.76 5.98 1.74
N ARG A 5 -17.08 6.10 1.56
CA ARG A 5 -17.88 5.07 0.89
C ARG A 5 -17.53 4.96 -0.59
N ALA A 6 -17.30 6.09 -1.26
CA ALA A 6 -16.89 6.10 -2.66
C ALA A 6 -15.51 5.43 -2.84
N GLU A 7 -14.56 5.74 -1.95
CA GLU A 7 -13.24 5.12 -1.98
C GLU A 7 -13.31 3.61 -1.70
N LEU A 8 -14.15 3.19 -0.75
CA LEU A 8 -14.31 1.76 -0.44
C LEU A 8 -14.86 0.99 -1.64
N LEU A 9 -15.90 1.52 -2.30
CA LEU A 9 -16.47 0.91 -3.49
C LEU A 9 -15.44 0.80 -4.61
N LYS A 10 -14.62 1.84 -4.81
CA LYS A 10 -13.51 1.81 -5.78
C LYS A 10 -12.54 0.67 -5.47
N LEU A 11 -12.02 0.58 -4.24
CA LEU A 11 -11.04 -0.46 -3.93
C LEU A 11 -11.61 -1.87 -4.07
N VAL A 12 -12.88 -2.07 -3.72
CA VAL A 12 -13.54 -3.39 -3.79
C VAL A 12 -13.87 -3.79 -5.23
N THR A 13 -14.13 -2.85 -6.14
CA THR A 13 -14.50 -3.17 -7.53
C THR A 13 -13.33 -3.20 -8.51
N LEU A 14 -12.12 -2.80 -8.09
CA LEU A 14 -10.94 -2.79 -8.96
C LEU A 14 -10.45 -4.23 -9.24
N PRO A 15 -10.50 -4.71 -10.50
CA PRO A 15 -10.08 -6.07 -10.83
C PRO A 15 -8.59 -6.28 -10.55
N ALA A 16 -7.76 -5.25 -10.72
CA ALA A 16 -6.34 -5.32 -10.42
C ALA A 16 -6.06 -5.57 -8.92
N LEU A 17 -6.87 -5.01 -8.02
CA LEU A 17 -6.73 -5.27 -6.59
C LEU A 17 -7.20 -6.68 -6.24
N ALA A 18 -8.33 -7.12 -6.79
CA ALA A 18 -8.81 -8.49 -6.60
C ALA A 18 -7.79 -9.53 -7.08
N LEU A 19 -7.19 -9.32 -8.27
CA LEU A 19 -6.11 -10.17 -8.79
C LEU A 19 -4.88 -10.14 -7.90
N THR A 20 -4.45 -8.96 -7.43
CA THR A 20 -3.28 -8.84 -6.55
C THR A 20 -3.51 -9.56 -5.22
N VAL A 21 -4.69 -9.42 -4.61
CA VAL A 21 -5.06 -10.13 -3.37
C VAL A 21 -5.09 -11.64 -3.60
N GLY A 22 -5.78 -12.09 -4.65
CA GLY A 22 -5.88 -13.52 -4.98
C GLY A 22 -4.52 -14.16 -5.24
N LEU A 23 -3.65 -13.48 -6.01
CA LEU A 23 -2.28 -13.93 -6.24
C LEU A 23 -1.44 -13.92 -4.97
N THR A 24 -1.60 -12.92 -4.11
CA THR A 24 -0.87 -12.84 -2.84
C THR A 24 -1.23 -14.01 -1.95
N TRP A 25 -2.52 -14.28 -1.73
CA TRP A 25 -2.96 -15.43 -0.93
C TRP A 25 -2.56 -16.76 -1.57
N GLY A 26 -2.72 -16.91 -2.88
CA GLY A 26 -2.34 -18.12 -3.61
C GLY A 26 -0.84 -18.42 -3.50
N LEU A 27 0.01 -17.41 -3.68
CA LEU A 27 1.45 -17.54 -3.50
C LEU A 27 1.85 -17.78 -2.05
N THR A 28 1.16 -17.15 -1.08
CA THR A 28 1.39 -17.41 0.35
C THR A 28 1.10 -18.86 0.69
N ALA A 29 -0.04 -19.39 0.25
CA ALA A 29 -0.42 -20.78 0.47
C ALA A 29 0.55 -21.73 -0.23
N LEU A 30 0.92 -21.46 -1.48
CA LEU A 30 1.87 -22.28 -2.22
C LEU A 30 3.24 -22.32 -1.54
N LEU A 31 3.75 -21.17 -1.07
CA LEU A 31 5.02 -21.11 -0.33
C LEU A 31 4.93 -21.85 1.00
N ALA A 32 3.86 -21.67 1.76
CA ALA A 32 3.65 -22.36 3.03
C ALA A 32 3.53 -23.89 2.88
N LEU A 33 3.08 -24.38 1.71
CA LEU A 33 2.94 -25.81 1.43
C LEU A 33 4.20 -26.45 0.83
N VAL A 34 5.04 -25.67 0.14
CA VAL A 34 6.18 -26.20 -0.64
C VAL A 34 7.53 -25.90 0.02
N ALA A 35 7.63 -24.82 0.80
CA ALA A 35 8.87 -24.42 1.43
C ALA A 35 8.85 -24.83 2.90
N ASP A 36 9.38 -26.03 3.19
CA ASP A 36 9.35 -26.66 4.52
C ASP A 36 9.86 -25.74 5.64
N ASP A 37 10.97 -25.01 5.41
CA ASP A 37 11.63 -24.18 6.44
C ASP A 37 11.69 -22.68 6.07
N ALA A 38 11.11 -22.25 4.94
CA ALA A 38 11.19 -20.86 4.51
C ALA A 38 9.98 -20.04 4.97
N ASP A 39 10.22 -18.97 5.71
CA ASP A 39 9.18 -18.00 6.03
C ASP A 39 8.61 -17.37 4.73
N PRO A 40 7.30 -17.48 4.45
CA PRO A 40 6.71 -16.90 3.23
C PRO A 40 6.69 -15.36 3.25
N ILE A 41 6.68 -14.74 4.43
CA ILE A 41 6.42 -13.30 4.62
C ILE A 41 7.36 -12.38 3.82
N PRO A 42 8.69 -12.59 3.76
CA PRO A 42 9.60 -11.78 2.97
C PRO A 42 9.28 -11.74 1.48
N TYR A 43 8.61 -12.77 0.94
CA TYR A 43 8.23 -12.86 -0.47
C TYR A 43 6.87 -12.21 -0.72
N VAL A 44 5.87 -12.52 0.11
CA VAL A 44 4.48 -12.10 -0.11
C VAL A 44 4.26 -10.62 0.20
N ARG A 45 5.15 -9.97 0.95
CA ARG A 45 5.12 -8.51 1.16
C ARG A 45 5.18 -7.72 -0.17
N ALA A 46 5.74 -8.28 -1.25
CA ALA A 46 5.69 -7.67 -2.58
C ALA A 46 4.25 -7.41 -3.05
N GLY A 47 3.34 -8.35 -2.79
CA GLY A 47 1.92 -8.21 -3.10
C GLY A 47 1.29 -7.02 -2.38
N PHE A 48 1.64 -6.80 -1.11
CA PHE A 48 1.17 -5.67 -0.31
C PHE A 48 1.71 -4.32 -0.78
N LEU A 49 2.96 -4.27 -1.24
CA LEU A 49 3.56 -3.08 -1.83
C LEU A 49 2.86 -2.73 -3.16
N VAL A 50 2.67 -3.72 -4.03
CA VAL A 50 1.95 -3.56 -5.31
C VAL A 50 0.50 -3.15 -5.08
N LEU A 51 -0.19 -3.76 -4.11
CA LEU A 51 -1.56 -3.43 -3.73
C LEU A 51 -1.70 -1.94 -3.38
N GLY A 52 -0.79 -1.43 -2.54
CA GLY A 52 -0.77 -0.03 -2.14
C GLY A 52 -0.52 0.90 -3.32
N VAL A 53 0.44 0.57 -4.19
CA VAL A 53 0.71 1.35 -5.40
C VAL A 53 -0.50 1.39 -6.33
N LEU A 54 -1.12 0.24 -6.65
CA LEU A 54 -2.26 0.16 -7.56
C LEU A 54 -3.49 0.89 -7.02
N ALA A 55 -3.76 0.78 -5.72
CA ALA A 55 -4.86 1.48 -5.07
C ALA A 55 -4.78 2.99 -5.26
N ALA A 56 -3.57 3.56 -5.14
CA ALA A 56 -3.32 4.98 -5.34
C ALA A 56 -3.19 5.38 -6.82
N SER A 57 -2.51 4.57 -7.66
CA SER A 57 -2.19 4.91 -9.04
C SER A 57 -3.41 4.84 -9.97
N SER A 58 -4.40 3.97 -9.67
CA SER A 58 -5.62 3.78 -10.47
C SER A 58 -6.40 5.07 -10.75
N GLU A 59 -6.28 6.07 -9.87
CA GLU A 59 -6.93 7.37 -10.05
C GLU A 59 -6.23 8.28 -11.07
N TYR A 60 -4.91 8.11 -11.21
CA TYR A 60 -4.09 8.91 -12.12
C TYR A 60 -4.24 8.39 -13.55
N GLU A 61 -4.24 7.08 -13.72
CA GLU A 61 -4.41 6.43 -15.02
C GLU A 61 -5.83 6.63 -15.58
N GLY A 62 -6.85 6.60 -14.71
CA GLY A 62 -8.24 6.84 -15.10
C GLY A 62 -8.63 8.32 -15.26
N GLY A 63 -7.73 9.28 -15.00
CA GLY A 63 -8.01 10.72 -15.06
C GLY A 63 -9.01 11.24 -14.00
N GLN A 64 -9.47 10.38 -13.10
CA GLN A 64 -10.51 10.65 -12.09
C GLN A 64 -10.09 11.70 -11.05
N LEU A 65 -8.78 11.90 -10.86
CA LEU A 65 -8.25 12.93 -9.96
C LEU A 65 -8.56 14.35 -10.41
N ARG A 66 -8.61 14.63 -11.72
CA ARG A 66 -8.90 16.00 -12.22
C ARG A 66 -10.33 16.42 -11.86
N THR A 67 -11.30 15.53 -12.04
CA THR A 67 -12.70 15.80 -11.71
C THR A 67 -12.95 15.85 -10.20
N THR A 68 -12.26 15.00 -9.42
CA THR A 68 -12.37 14.99 -7.95
C THR A 68 -11.82 16.27 -7.31
N LEU A 69 -10.69 16.79 -7.81
CA LEU A 69 -10.06 17.99 -7.25
C LEU A 69 -10.82 19.28 -7.57
N LEU A 70 -11.60 19.31 -8.65
CA LEU A 70 -12.45 20.46 -9.00
C LEU A 70 -13.70 20.57 -8.09
N GLY A 71 -14.16 19.46 -7.49
CA GLY A 71 -15.37 19.43 -6.67
C GLY A 71 -15.16 19.45 -5.15
N VAL A 72 -13.92 19.29 -4.66
CA VAL A 72 -13.65 19.09 -3.22
C VAL A 72 -12.80 20.22 -2.61
N PRO A 73 -13.36 21.09 -1.75
CA PRO A 73 -12.64 22.22 -1.16
C PRO A 73 -11.64 21.83 -0.05
N ARG A 74 -11.71 20.62 0.52
CA ARG A 74 -10.85 20.18 1.65
C ARG A 74 -9.99 18.96 1.29
N ARG A 75 -8.96 19.19 0.47
CA ARG A 75 -8.09 18.16 -0.13
C ARG A 75 -7.33 17.28 0.87
N ALA A 76 -6.93 17.82 2.02
CA ALA A 76 -6.27 17.05 3.08
C ALA A 76 -7.19 15.99 3.71
N ARG A 77 -8.48 16.30 3.89
CA ARG A 77 -9.46 15.34 4.44
C ARG A 77 -9.74 14.20 3.47
N LEU A 78 -9.69 14.47 2.16
CA LEU A 78 -9.78 13.45 1.13
C LEU A 78 -8.61 12.46 1.22
N GLN A 79 -7.37 12.95 1.36
CA GLN A 79 -6.20 12.09 1.46
C GLN A 79 -6.21 11.23 2.73
N LEU A 80 -6.66 11.79 3.87
CA LEU A 80 -6.86 11.02 5.09
C LEU A 80 -7.92 9.93 4.91
N ALA A 81 -9.05 10.25 4.27
CA ALA A 81 -10.09 9.25 3.98
C ALA A 81 -9.53 8.09 3.14
N LYS A 82 -8.70 8.38 2.13
CA LYS A 82 -8.05 7.37 1.28
C LYS A 82 -7.12 6.46 2.08
N ALA A 83 -6.24 7.06 2.89
CA ALA A 83 -5.34 6.29 3.73
C ALA A 83 -6.12 5.40 4.72
N LEU A 84 -7.18 5.92 5.35
CA LEU A 84 -8.00 5.16 6.28
C LEU A 84 -8.77 4.02 5.59
N VAL A 85 -9.34 4.26 4.41
CA VAL A 85 -10.06 3.23 3.65
C VAL A 85 -9.08 2.17 3.12
N LEU A 86 -7.90 2.57 2.64
CA LEU A 86 -6.87 1.63 2.23
C LEU A 86 -6.41 0.76 3.41
N ALA A 87 -6.20 1.35 4.59
CA ALA A 87 -5.90 0.60 5.80
C ALA A 87 -7.01 -0.40 6.12
N LEU A 88 -8.26 0.05 6.16
CA LEU A 88 -9.43 -0.77 6.47
C LEU A 88 -9.57 -1.96 5.52
N VAL A 89 -9.38 -1.76 4.22
CA VAL A 89 -9.46 -2.82 3.20
C VAL A 89 -8.26 -3.77 3.26
N THR A 90 -7.07 -3.26 3.58
CA THR A 90 -5.85 -4.07 3.64
C THR A 90 -5.79 -4.93 4.89
N THR A 91 -6.35 -4.48 6.02
CA THR A 91 -6.36 -5.24 7.28
C THR A 91 -6.84 -6.68 7.14
N PRO A 92 -8.03 -6.99 6.59
CA PRO A 92 -8.46 -8.38 6.43
C PRO A 92 -7.54 -9.18 5.49
N VAL A 93 -6.99 -8.54 4.45
CA VAL A 93 -6.04 -9.18 3.53
C VAL A 93 -4.75 -9.58 4.25
N ALA A 94 -4.22 -8.68 5.09
CA ALA A 94 -3.04 -8.91 5.91
C ALA A 94 -3.26 -10.01 6.94
N VAL A 95 -4.40 -9.98 7.65
CA VAL A 95 -4.76 -11.01 8.63
C VAL A 95 -4.84 -12.38 7.98
N VAL A 96 -5.55 -12.52 6.86
CA VAL A 96 -5.64 -13.80 6.14
C VAL A 96 -4.26 -14.27 5.66
N THR A 97 -3.41 -13.35 5.18
CA THR A 97 -2.05 -13.70 4.74
C THR A 97 -1.21 -14.26 5.90
N VAL A 98 -1.22 -13.60 7.06
CA VAL A 98 -0.50 -14.06 8.25
C VAL A 98 -1.03 -15.40 8.74
N LEU A 99 -2.36 -15.60 8.69
CA LEU A 99 -2.97 -16.89 9.06
C LEU A 99 -2.55 -18.03 8.11
N ILE A 100 -2.46 -17.76 6.80
CA ILE A 100 -2.00 -18.74 5.82
C ILE A 100 -0.49 -19.02 5.99
N ALA A 101 0.32 -17.97 6.22
CA ALA A 101 1.76 -18.10 6.38
C ALA A 101 2.18 -18.76 7.70
N GLY A 102 1.36 -18.63 8.75
CA GLY A 102 1.68 -19.10 10.11
C GLY A 102 2.66 -18.20 10.88
N THR A 103 3.14 -17.13 10.25
CA THR A 103 4.15 -16.19 10.77
C THR A 103 3.82 -14.75 10.34
N GLY A 104 4.54 -13.78 10.92
CA GLY A 104 4.51 -12.38 10.51
C GLY A 104 3.56 -11.50 11.29
N ASP A 105 3.52 -10.23 10.88
CA ASP A 105 2.74 -9.18 11.53
C ASP A 105 1.83 -8.47 10.53
N ALA A 106 0.52 -8.58 10.75
CA ALA A 106 -0.48 -7.95 9.90
C ALA A 106 -0.39 -6.41 9.95
N ALA A 107 -0.01 -5.83 11.09
CA ALA A 107 0.17 -4.38 11.21
C ALA A 107 1.33 -3.90 10.33
N TYR A 108 2.43 -4.66 10.30
CA TYR A 108 3.55 -4.39 9.39
C TYR A 108 3.10 -4.39 7.92
N LEU A 109 2.33 -5.40 7.50
CA LEU A 109 1.83 -5.50 6.12
C LEU A 109 0.91 -4.32 5.75
N VAL A 110 0.04 -3.89 6.67
CA VAL A 110 -0.81 -2.71 6.46
C VAL A 110 0.05 -1.44 6.34
N LEU A 111 1.05 -1.26 7.21
CA LEU A 111 1.92 -0.09 7.19
C LEU A 111 2.70 0.05 5.88
N ILE A 112 3.25 -1.05 5.35
CA ILE A 112 3.99 -1.02 4.09
C ILE A 112 3.06 -0.79 2.87
N THR A 113 1.82 -1.25 2.92
CA THR A 113 0.81 -0.94 1.90
C THR A 113 0.45 0.54 1.90
N LEU A 114 0.25 1.14 3.08
CA LEU A 114 0.00 2.58 3.21
C LEU A 114 1.19 3.41 2.72
N LEU A 115 2.41 2.97 3.05
CA LEU A 115 3.64 3.58 2.56
C LEU A 115 3.68 3.56 1.03
N ALA A 116 3.45 2.38 0.43
CA ALA A 116 3.46 2.23 -1.03
C ALA A 116 2.39 3.10 -1.71
N GLY A 117 1.18 3.17 -1.14
CA GLY A 117 0.12 4.06 -1.63
C GLY A 117 0.48 5.54 -1.52
N GLY A 118 1.15 5.94 -0.43
CA GLY A 118 1.68 7.29 -0.26
C GLY A 118 2.76 7.63 -1.29
N VAL A 119 3.73 6.73 -1.52
CA VAL A 119 4.75 6.89 -2.57
C VAL A 119 4.09 7.03 -3.95
N ALA A 120 3.13 6.17 -4.28
CA ALA A 120 2.40 6.24 -5.54
C ALA A 120 1.59 7.53 -5.68
N THR A 121 1.05 8.08 -4.60
CA THR A 121 0.39 9.40 -4.60
C THR A 121 1.37 10.53 -4.93
N VAL A 122 2.61 10.45 -4.44
CA VAL A 122 3.68 11.42 -4.75
C VAL A 122 4.13 11.29 -6.21
N LEU A 123 4.38 10.06 -6.66
CA LEU A 123 4.93 9.77 -8.00
C LEU A 123 3.89 9.85 -9.11
N ARG A 124 2.61 9.59 -8.81
CA ARG A 124 1.48 9.69 -9.75
C ARG A 124 1.57 8.75 -10.95
N HIS A 125 2.35 7.68 -10.83
CA HIS A 125 2.59 6.71 -11.90
C HIS A 125 2.77 5.31 -11.30
N ALA A 126 2.00 4.32 -11.79
CA ALA A 126 2.02 2.96 -11.26
C ALA A 126 3.40 2.31 -11.39
N LEU A 127 3.94 2.27 -12.62
CA LEU A 127 5.26 1.68 -12.88
C LEU A 127 6.37 2.29 -12.01
N ALA A 128 6.48 3.62 -11.96
CA ALA A 128 7.47 4.29 -11.13
C ALA A 128 7.28 3.96 -9.64
N GLY A 129 6.03 3.93 -9.15
CA GLY A 129 5.70 3.52 -7.79
C GLY A 129 6.18 2.11 -7.46
N VAL A 130 5.85 1.14 -8.31
CA VAL A 130 6.26 -0.26 -8.11
C VAL A 130 7.78 -0.39 -8.12
N VAL A 131 8.46 0.21 -9.10
CA VAL A 131 9.93 0.15 -9.23
C VAL A 131 10.62 0.75 -8.00
N VAL A 132 10.18 1.92 -7.54
CA VAL A 132 10.78 2.58 -6.37
C VAL A 132 10.56 1.76 -5.10
N VAL A 133 9.33 1.32 -4.86
CA VAL A 133 8.98 0.64 -3.61
C VAL A 133 9.58 -0.77 -3.55
N LEU A 134 9.52 -1.54 -4.63
CA LEU A 134 10.16 -2.87 -4.69
C LEU A 134 11.68 -2.76 -4.66
N GLY A 135 12.27 -1.82 -5.42
CA GLY A 135 13.70 -1.56 -5.40
C GLY A 135 14.18 -1.19 -3.99
N TYR A 136 13.43 -0.35 -3.28
CA TYR A 136 13.74 -0.03 -1.89
C TYR A 136 13.63 -1.25 -0.98
N TYR A 137 12.52 -2.01 -0.99
CA TYR A 137 12.32 -3.10 -0.02
C TYR A 137 13.17 -4.35 -0.28
N TYR A 138 13.43 -4.67 -1.54
CA TYR A 138 14.09 -5.92 -1.94
C TYR A 138 15.55 -5.74 -2.35
N VAL A 139 15.95 -4.57 -2.83
CA VAL A 139 17.35 -4.33 -3.24
C VAL A 139 18.08 -3.53 -2.16
N LEU A 140 17.59 -2.33 -1.80
CA LEU A 140 18.28 -1.47 -0.84
C LEU A 140 18.06 -1.89 0.61
N GLY A 141 16.85 -2.38 0.92
CA GLY A 141 16.38 -2.68 2.26
C GLY A 141 17.27 -3.65 3.04
N PRO A 142 17.72 -4.77 2.45
CA PRO A 142 18.66 -5.66 3.11
C PRO A 142 19.93 -4.95 3.62
N PHE A 143 20.54 -4.07 2.80
CA PHE A 143 21.74 -3.32 3.19
C PHE A 143 21.51 -2.30 4.31
N VAL A 144 20.28 -1.79 4.41
CA VAL A 144 19.90 -0.79 5.43
C VAL A 144 19.53 -1.47 6.74
N ARG A 145 18.83 -2.61 6.71
CA ARG A 145 18.38 -3.34 7.89
C ARG A 145 19.52 -3.92 8.71
N ASP A 146 20.63 -4.29 8.07
CA ASP A 146 21.86 -4.68 8.79
C ASP A 146 22.44 -3.56 9.70
N ARG A 147 21.94 -2.32 9.56
CA ARG A 147 22.40 -1.14 10.30
C ARG A 147 21.43 -0.64 11.37
N PHE A 148 20.16 -1.08 11.36
CA PHE A 148 19.10 -0.53 12.23
C PHE A 148 18.18 -1.64 12.76
N ASP A 149 17.69 -1.52 14.00
CA ASP A 149 16.78 -2.50 14.61
C ASP A 149 15.43 -2.59 13.86
N ASP A 150 15.07 -3.79 13.40
CA ASP A 150 13.89 -4.15 12.59
C ASP A 150 12.54 -4.08 13.35
N GLY A 151 12.36 -3.08 14.21
CA GLY A 151 11.10 -2.86 14.93
C GLY A 151 10.02 -2.19 14.07
N LEU A 152 8.75 -2.36 14.44
CA LEU A 152 7.57 -1.70 13.82
C LEU A 152 7.67 -0.17 13.74
N TRP A 153 8.49 0.44 14.60
CA TRP A 153 8.65 1.89 14.65
C TRP A 153 9.28 2.46 13.37
N LEU A 154 10.20 1.74 12.71
CA LEU A 154 10.82 2.17 11.46
C LEU A 154 9.78 2.27 10.32
N PRO A 155 9.03 1.20 9.99
CA PRO A 155 7.94 1.29 9.03
C PRO A 155 6.91 2.35 9.42
N ALA A 156 6.48 2.40 10.68
CA ALA A 156 5.48 3.37 11.12
C ALA A 156 5.93 4.83 10.91
N ALA A 157 7.17 5.16 11.25
CA ALA A 157 7.74 6.48 11.07
C ALA A 157 7.83 6.86 9.58
N TRP A 158 8.36 5.96 8.74
CA TRP A 158 8.44 6.20 7.30
C TRP A 158 7.08 6.32 6.65
N THR A 159 6.11 5.48 7.03
CA THR A 159 4.72 5.57 6.56
C THR A 159 4.12 6.93 6.90
N LEU A 160 4.28 7.40 8.15
CA LEU A 160 3.79 8.72 8.56
C LEU A 160 4.42 9.83 7.71
N VAL A 161 5.76 9.84 7.58
CA VAL A 161 6.49 10.84 6.79
C VAL A 161 6.00 10.88 5.35
N ILE A 162 5.84 9.72 4.73
CA ILE A 162 5.41 9.61 3.32
C ILE A 162 3.96 10.02 3.15
N LEU A 163 3.06 9.68 4.09
CA LEU A 163 1.67 10.14 4.05
C LEU A 163 1.58 11.67 4.21
N LEU A 164 2.41 12.26 5.07
CA LEU A 164 2.51 13.72 5.21
C LEU A 164 3.07 14.37 3.94
N ALA A 165 4.11 13.79 3.32
CA ALA A 165 4.66 14.27 2.07
C ALA A 165 3.64 14.17 0.93
N ALA A 166 2.87 13.08 0.85
CA ALA A 166 1.78 12.90 -0.10
C ALA A 166 0.69 13.95 0.10
N ALA A 167 0.26 14.19 1.34
CA ALA A 167 -0.72 15.22 1.67
C ALA A 167 -0.20 16.62 1.27
N ALA A 168 1.06 16.94 1.57
CA ALA A 168 1.69 18.21 1.20
C ALA A 168 1.80 18.38 -0.33
N ALA A 169 2.15 17.32 -1.07
CA ALA A 169 2.22 17.32 -2.54
C ALA A 169 0.86 17.53 -3.20
N VAL A 170 -0.23 17.12 -2.55
CA VAL A 170 -1.60 17.39 -2.99
C VAL A 170 -2.05 18.82 -2.65
N VAL A 171 -1.58 19.38 -1.53
CA VAL A 171 -1.96 20.74 -1.09
C VAL A 171 -1.16 21.84 -1.79
N ARG A 172 0.16 21.68 -1.98
CA ARG A 172 1.06 22.74 -2.49
C ARG A 172 0.90 23.07 -3.98
N ARG A 173 0.25 22.23 -4.78
CA ARG A 173 0.21 22.38 -6.24
C ARG A 173 -0.90 23.30 -6.77
N ASP A 174 -1.69 23.91 -5.89
CA ASP A 174 -2.77 24.84 -6.28
C ASP A 174 -2.70 26.21 -5.55
N ALA A 175 -1.52 26.54 -5.00
CA ALA A 175 -1.17 27.88 -4.50
C ALA A 175 -0.27 28.57 -5.53
#